data_AF-A0A9N9KA67-F1
#
_entry.id   AF-A0A9N9KA67-F1
#
_cell.length_a   1.000
_cell.length_b   1.000
_cell.length_c   1.000
_cell.angle_alpha   90.00
_cell.angle_beta   90.00
_cell.angle_gamma   90.00
#
_symmetry.space_group_name_H-M   'P 1'
#
loop_
_entity.id
_entity.type
_entity.pdbx_description
1 polymer ?
#
loop_
_entity_poly.entity_id
_entity_poly.type
_entity_poly.pdbx_seq_one_letter_code
_entity_poly.pdbx_strand_id
1 'polypeptide(L)'
;NEKIRTRKPVKRMTEEVRQLLKMMFHMGTANPRQKMNAQQMHEKLLQQVQHGELREEDVPKASTIQNWIPGFSRRWKEAMALRSMDEN
;
A
#
# COMPACT_ATOMS: atom_id res chain seq x y z
N ASN A 1 3.33 3.01 37.13
CA ASN A 1 3.24 4.19 36.22
C ASN A 1 3.19 3.68 34.78
N GLU A 2 2.08 3.05 34.40
CA GLU A 2 1.93 2.42 33.08
C GLU A 2 1.05 3.33 32.22
N LYS A 3 1.70 4.18 31.41
CA LYS A 3 1.02 5.02 30.43
C LYS A 3 0.53 4.11 29.30
N ILE A 4 -0.67 3.54 29.45
CA ILE A 4 -1.42 2.88 28.39
C ILE A 4 -1.64 3.94 27.31
N ARG A 5 -0.78 3.93 26.29
CA ARG A 5 -0.93 4.77 25.12
C ARG A 5 -2.19 4.28 24.40
N THR A 6 -3.30 4.97 24.63
CA THR A 6 -4.54 4.83 23.86
C THR A 6 -4.24 5.23 22.42
N ARG A 7 -3.69 4.27 21.65
CA ARG A 7 -3.56 4.42 20.20
C ARG A 7 -4.98 4.54 19.68
N LYS A 8 -5.37 5.75 19.31
CA LYS A 8 -6.60 6.01 18.55
C LYS A 8 -6.71 4.94 17.45
N PRO A 9 -7.90 4.35 17.21
CA PRO A 9 -8.06 3.36 16.16
C PRO A 9 -7.49 3.98 14.88
N VAL A 10 -6.38 3.42 14.40
CA VAL A 10 -5.74 3.90 13.18
C VAL A 10 -6.80 3.73 12.11
N LYS A 11 -7.31 4.85 11.58
CA LYS A 11 -8.31 4.84 10.52
C LYS A 11 -7.77 3.91 9.43
N ARG A 12 -8.45 2.78 9.23
CA ARG A 12 -7.98 1.75 8.29
C ARG A 12 -7.94 2.41 6.92
N MET A 13 -6.86 2.20 6.17
CA MET A 13 -6.81 2.60 4.77
C MET A 13 -8.07 2.10 4.08
N THR A 14 -8.72 2.97 3.33
CA THR A 14 -9.90 2.59 2.54
C THR A 14 -9.51 1.53 1.52
N GLU A 15 -10.51 0.78 1.07
CA GLU A 15 -10.30 -0.27 0.08
C GLU A 15 -9.72 0.31 -1.22
N GLU A 16 -10.23 1.46 -1.66
CA GLU A 16 -9.76 2.21 -2.84
C GLU A 16 -8.25 2.48 -2.80
N VAL A 17 -7.76 3.10 -1.72
CA VAL A 17 -6.34 3.38 -1.53
C VAL A 17 -5.53 2.09 -1.56
N ARG A 18 -6.05 1.03 -0.93
CA ARG A 18 -5.37 -0.26 -0.88
C ARG A 18 -5.31 -0.92 -2.25
N GLN A 19 -6.36 -0.80 -3.07
CA GLN A 19 -6.38 -1.30 -4.43
C GLN A 19 -5.40 -0.52 -5.31
N LEU A 20 -5.37 0.81 -5.19
CA LEU A 20 -4.44 1.64 -5.95
C LEU A 20 -2.97 1.34 -5.60
N LEU A 21 -2.66 1.19 -4.31
CA LEU A 21 -1.31 0.80 -3.87
C LEU A 21 -0.92 -0.59 -4.36
N LYS A 22 -1.87 -1.54 -4.40
CA LYS A 22 -1.66 -2.86 -5.00
C LYS A 22 -1.32 -2.74 -6.48
N MET A 23 -2.11 -1.98 -7.25
CA MET A 23 -1.88 -1.76 -8.68
C MET A 23 -0.50 -1.15 -8.95
N MET A 24 -0.13 -0.10 -8.22
CA MET A 24 1.20 0.52 -8.32
C MET A 24 2.33 -0.46 -8.00
N PHE A 25 2.15 -1.31 -6.97
CA PHE A 25 3.13 -2.33 -6.61
C PHE A 25 3.29 -3.40 -7.70
N HIS A 26 2.17 -3.83 -8.31
CA HIS A 26 2.19 -4.79 -9.41
C HIS A 26 2.85 -4.21 -10.66
N MET A 27 2.56 -2.96 -11.03
CA MET A 27 3.24 -2.26 -12.12
C MET A 27 4.75 -2.21 -11.90
N GLY A 28 5.19 -1.88 -10.68
CA GLY A 28 6.62 -1.86 -10.33
C GLY A 28 7.28 -3.24 -10.31
N THR A 29 6.50 -4.31 -10.15
CA THR A 29 6.99 -5.69 -10.20
C THR A 29 7.05 -6.22 -11.64
N ALA A 30 6.10 -5.84 -12.49
CA ALA A 30 6.09 -6.19 -13.91
C ALA A 30 7.13 -5.37 -14.70
N ASN A 31 7.36 -4.11 -14.32
CA ASN A 31 8.31 -3.24 -14.97
C ASN A 31 9.20 -2.51 -13.93
N PRO A 32 10.49 -2.85 -13.82
CA PRO A 32 11.39 -2.23 -12.85
C PRO A 32 11.58 -0.73 -13.08
N ARG A 33 11.37 -0.22 -14.31
CA ARG A 33 11.43 1.23 -14.61
C ARG A 33 10.24 2.00 -14.03
N GLN A 34 9.14 1.31 -13.75
CA GLN A 34 7.93 1.86 -13.11
C GLN A 34 7.89 1.54 -11.61
N LYS A 35 8.98 1.01 -11.04
CA LYS A 35 9.04 0.73 -9.61
C LYS A 35 8.97 2.03 -8.82
N MET A 36 7.93 2.14 -7.99
CA MET A 36 7.67 3.31 -7.18
C MET A 36 8.11 3.06 -5.74
N ASN A 37 8.78 4.05 -5.15
CA ASN A 37 9.05 4.07 -3.72
C ASN A 37 7.81 4.56 -2.94
N ALA A 38 7.85 4.47 -1.61
CA ALA A 38 6.73 4.85 -0.75
C ALA A 38 6.32 6.33 -0.90
N GLN A 39 7.28 7.22 -1.19
CA GLN A 39 6.98 8.64 -1.44
C GLN A 39 6.30 8.84 -2.79
N GLN A 40 6.79 8.21 -3.85
CA GLN A 40 6.17 8.28 -5.18
C GLN A 40 4.74 7.71 -5.17
N MET A 41 4.51 6.63 -4.42
CA MET A 41 3.15 6.09 -4.22
C MET A 41 2.25 7.07 -3.47
N HIS A 42 2.79 7.80 -2.49
CA HIS A 42 2.06 8.85 -1.77
C HIS A 42 1.72 10.03 -2.69
N GLU A 43 2.68 10.51 -3.49
CA GLU A 43 2.45 11.60 -4.44
C GLU A 43 1.37 11.24 -5.46
N LYS A 44 1.34 9.98 -5.93
CA LYS A 44 0.28 9.49 -6.83
C LYS A 44 -1.09 9.46 -6.18
N LEU A 45 -1.17 9.12 -4.90
CA LEU A 45 -2.41 9.25 -4.14
C LEU A 45 -2.85 10.72 -4.04
N LEU A 46 -1.92 11.66 -3.84
CA LEU A 46 -2.22 13.09 -3.85
C LEU A 46 -2.65 13.61 -5.24
N GLN A 47 -2.14 13.03 -6.32
CA GLN A 47 -2.63 13.34 -7.67
C GLN A 47 -4.09 12.89 -7.85
N GLN A 48 -4.44 11.71 -7.33
CA GLN A 48 -5.80 11.18 -7.39
C GLN A 48 -6.78 11.98 -6.53
N VAL A 49 -6.30 12.51 -5.40
CA VAL A 49 -7.03 13.50 -4.62
C VAL A 49 -7.31 14.76 -5.44
N GLN A 50 -6.31 15.31 -6.13
CA GLN A 50 -6.49 16.51 -6.96
C GLN A 50 -7.48 16.26 -8.10
N HIS A 51 -7.55 15.03 -8.61
CA HIS A 51 -8.54 14.60 -9.60
C HIS A 51 -9.94 14.37 -9.00
N GLY A 52 -10.10 14.43 -7.68
CA GLY A 52 -11.37 14.17 -6.99
C GLY A 52 -11.76 12.70 -6.93
N GLU A 53 -10.88 11.77 -7.34
CA GLU A 53 -11.12 10.33 -7.24
C GLU A 53 -10.92 9.82 -5.81
N LEU A 54 -10.18 10.57 -4.99
CA LEU A 54 -9.80 10.18 -3.65
C LEU A 54 -9.96 11.35 -2.67
N ARG A 55 -10.32 11.06 -1.42
CA ARG A 55 -10.40 12.08 -0.38
C ARG A 55 -9.05 12.21 0.32
N GLU A 56 -8.63 13.43 0.63
CA GLU A 56 -7.40 13.71 1.38
C GLU A 56 -7.34 12.96 2.72
N GLU A 57 -8.50 12.83 3.38
CA GLU A 57 -8.63 12.12 4.66
C GLU A 57 -8.34 10.61 4.58
N ASP A 58 -8.42 10.05 3.38
CA ASP A 58 -8.20 8.63 3.13
C ASP A 58 -6.76 8.36 2.69
N VAL A 59 -6.01 9.39 2.28
CA VAL A 59 -4.61 9.26 1.85
C VAL A 59 -3.71 8.93 3.05
N PRO A 60 -3.11 7.73 3.11
CA PRO A 60 -2.18 7.38 4.16
C PRO A 60 -0.87 8.16 4.00
N LYS A 61 -0.23 8.44 5.13
CA LYS A 61 1.11 9.03 5.17
C LYS A 61 2.12 8.14 4.46
N ALA A 62 3.15 8.75 3.86
CA ALA A 62 4.24 8.02 3.22
C ALA A 62 4.89 6.96 4.15
N SER A 63 5.06 7.26 5.45
CA SER A 63 5.58 6.30 6.44
C SER A 63 4.66 5.08 6.62
N THR A 64 3.35 5.25 6.52
CA THR A 64 2.39 4.14 6.59
C THR A 64 2.53 3.25 5.36
N ILE A 65 2.68 3.84 4.17
CA ILE A 65 2.92 3.11 2.92
C ILE A 65 4.26 2.36 3.00
N GLN A 66 5.33 3.00 3.48
CA GLN A 66 6.63 2.39 3.67
C GLN A 66 6.58 1.17 4.60
N ASN A 67 5.81 1.23 5.69
CA ASN A 67 5.62 0.09 6.60
C ASN A 67 4.69 -0.98 6.01
N TRP A 68 3.77 -0.61 5.12
CA TRP A 68 2.84 -1.53 4.46
C TRP A 68 3.51 -2.35 3.35
N ILE A 69 4.40 -1.75 2.56
CA ILE A 69 5.11 -2.40 1.43
C ILE A 69 5.76 -3.74 1.81
N PRO A 70 6.62 -3.85 2.85
CA PRO A 70 7.28 -5.12 3.17
C PRO A 70 6.28 -6.19 3.65
N GLY A 71 5.27 -5.80 4.43
CA GLY A 71 4.22 -6.71 4.90
C GLY A 71 3.36 -7.23 3.75
N PHE A 72 3.03 -6.37 2.79
CA PHE A 72 2.30 -6.77 1.58
C PHE A 72 3.16 -7.63 0.66
N SER A 73 4.41 -7.22 0.41
CA SER A 73 5.36 -7.94 -0.44
C SER A 73 5.56 -9.38 0.01
N ARG A 74 5.70 -9.61 1.33
CA ARG A 74 5.84 -10.96 1.90
C ARG A 74 4.61 -11.82 1.63
N ARG A 75 3.42 -11.33 1.98
CA ARG A 75 2.16 -12.06 1.74
C ARG A 75 1.93 -12.33 0.25
N TRP A 76 2.34 -11.41 -0.61
CA TRP A 76 2.24 -11.58 -2.06
C TRP A 76 3.19 -12.66 -2.58
N LYS A 77 4.45 -12.68 -2.13
CA LYS A 77 5.40 -13.76 -2.46
C LYS A 77 4.90 -15.12 -1.99
N GLU A 78 4.37 -15.22 -0.77
CA GLU A 78 3.76 -16.44 -0.24
C GLU A 78 2.56 -16.89 -1.09
N ALA A 79 1.69 -15.95 -1.49
CA ALA A 79 0.55 -16.25 -2.35
C ALA A 79 0.95 -16.69 -3.77
N MET A 80 2.01 -16.11 -4.34
CA MET A 80 2.55 -16.58 -5.62
C MET A 80 3.18 -17.95 -5.51
N ALA A 81 3.98 -18.19 -4.46
CA ALA A 81 4.58 -19.50 -4.22
C ALA A 81 3.50 -20.58 -4.10
N LEU A 82 2.40 -20.30 -3.40
CA LEU A 82 1.27 -21.22 -3.30
C LEU A 82 0.61 -21.49 -4.66
N ARG A 83 0.46 -20.47 -5.53
CA ARG A 83 -0.08 -20.64 -6.89
C ARG A 83 0.84 -21.47 -7.77
N SER A 84 2.15 -21.29 -7.66
CA SER A 84 3.13 -22.07 -8.44
C SER A 84 3.23 -23.54 -8.02
N MET A 85 2.68 -23.93 -6.86
CA MET A 85 2.65 -25.32 -6.39
C MET A 85 1.43 -26.10 -6.89
N ASP A 86 0.39 -25.43 -7.41
CA ASP A 86 -0.83 -26.06 -7.95
C ASP A 86 -0.70 -26.39 -9.45
N GLU A 87 0.31 -25.86 -10.14
CA GLU A 87 0.58 -26.09 -11.58
C GLU A 87 1.47 -27.32 -11.88
N ASN A 88 1.64 -28.26 -10.94
CA ASN A 88 2.41 -29.51 -11.15
C ASN A 88 1.58 -30.76 -10.85
#